data_AF-A0A1X8WSI5-F1
#
_entry.id   AF-A0A1X8WSI5-F1
#
_cell.length_a   1.000
_cell.length_b   1.000
_cell.length_c   1.000
_cell.angle_alpha   90.00
_cell.angle_beta   90.00
_cell.angle_gamma   90.00
#
_symmetry.space_group_name_H-M   'P 1'
#
loop_
_entity.id
_entity.type
_entity.pdbx_description
1 polymer ?
#
loop_
_entity_poly.entity_id
_entity_poly.type
_entity_poly.pdbx_seq_one_letter_code
_entity_poly.pdbx_strand_id
1 'polypeptide(L)'
;MDPLLIPFYGILLGIVLSPFLLIRFVEHSKTSDIESEKSELINRREVILENLRDIKIEFDTGKLTESEFHSISSGIVKDLEDFDEKIRSATQNIPKPANSSETIPKFCHECGFKIAFYGAKFCPSCGTKLLI
;
A
#
# COMPACT_ATOMS: atom_id res chain seq x y z
N MET A 1 -1.03 55.93 -10.14
CA MET A 1 -0.72 54.53 -9.79
C MET A 1 0.71 54.29 -10.21
N ASP A 2 1.64 54.34 -9.26
CA ASP A 2 3.07 54.20 -9.56
C ASP A 2 3.37 52.79 -10.07
N PRO A 3 3.83 52.64 -11.34
CA PRO A 3 4.04 51.32 -11.96
C PRO A 3 5.14 50.50 -11.27
N LEU A 4 5.95 51.12 -10.40
CA LEU A 4 7.00 50.49 -9.61
C LEU A 4 6.50 49.76 -8.36
N LEU A 5 5.30 50.05 -7.84
CA LEU A 5 4.79 49.35 -6.65
C LEU A 5 4.32 47.93 -6.96
N ILE A 6 3.88 47.66 -8.18
CA ILE A 6 3.40 46.34 -8.62
C ILE A 6 4.49 45.25 -8.48
N PRO A 7 5.71 45.41 -9.04
CA PRO A 7 6.76 44.41 -8.87
C PRO A 7 7.24 44.30 -7.42
N PHE A 8 7.21 45.40 -6.66
CA PHE A 8 7.60 45.41 -5.25
C PHE A 8 6.68 44.53 -4.39
N TYR A 9 5.36 44.66 -4.55
CA TYR A 9 4.40 43.81 -3.84
C TYR A 9 4.46 42.35 -4.29
N GLY A 10 4.74 42.07 -5.57
CA GLY A 10 4.94 40.71 -6.07
C GLY A 10 6.11 40.00 -5.38
N ILE A 11 7.24 40.68 -5.23
CA ILE A 11 8.43 40.13 -4.54
C ILE A 11 8.13 39.91 -3.06
N LEU A 12 7.49 40.87 -2.40
CA LEU A 12 7.16 40.80 -0.97
C LEU A 12 6.20 39.62 -0.69
N LEU A 13 5.19 39.44 -1.54
CA LEU A 13 4.26 38.32 -1.46
C LEU A 13 4.96 36.98 -1.74
N GLY A 14 5.89 36.94 -2.70
CA GLY A 14 6.73 35.78 -2.96
C GLY A 14 7.58 35.37 -1.75
N ILE A 15 8.19 36.33 -1.06
CA ILE A 15 9.00 36.07 0.14
C ILE A 15 8.14 35.52 1.29
N VAL A 16 6.93 36.06 1.47
CA VAL A 16 5.99 35.61 2.51
C VAL A 16 5.45 34.20 2.21
N LEU A 17 5.16 33.90 0.95
CA LEU A 17 4.62 32.59 0.55
C LEU A 17 5.70 31.52 0.37
N SER A 18 6.95 31.90 0.07
CA SER A 18 8.08 31.00 -0.15
C SER A 18 8.25 29.94 0.95
N PRO A 19 8.32 30.26 2.26
CA PRO A 19 8.49 29.24 3.29
C PRO A 19 7.31 28.26 3.34
N PHE A 20 6.08 28.72 3.12
CA PHE A 20 4.90 27.87 3.10
C PHE A 20 4.88 26.92 1.90
N LEU A 21 5.25 27.42 0.71
CA LEU A 21 5.35 26.60 -0.49
C LEU A 21 6.48 25.58 -0.39
N LEU A 22 7.63 25.95 0.17
CA LEU A 22 8.76 25.04 0.38
C LEU A 22 8.41 23.91 1.35
N ILE A 23 7.74 24.19 2.47
CA ILE A 23 7.30 23.17 3.42
C ILE A 23 6.33 22.19 2.76
N ARG A 24 5.32 22.70 2.05
CA ARG A 24 4.35 21.88 1.30
C ARG A 24 5.01 21.03 0.22
N PHE A 25 5.99 21.58 -0.49
CA PHE A 25 6.66 20.89 -1.60
C PHE A 25 7.57 19.76 -1.10
N VAL A 26 8.34 20.00 -0.02
CA VAL A 26 9.21 18.98 0.60
C VAL A 26 8.39 17.83 1.19
N GLU A 27 7.25 18.14 1.81
CA GLU A 27 6.36 17.10 2.33
C GLU A 27 5.76 16.27 1.19
N HIS A 28 5.32 16.91 0.11
CA HIS A 28 4.78 16.20 -1.05
C HIS A 28 5.82 15.31 -1.76
N SER A 29 7.05 15.82 -1.97
CA SER A 29 8.11 15.02 -2.60
C SER A 29 8.51 13.81 -1.74
N LYS A 30 8.56 13.99 -0.41
CA LYS A 30 8.85 12.88 0.50
C LYS A 30 7.74 11.83 0.48
N THR A 31 6.47 12.23 0.41
CA THR A 31 5.36 11.27 0.28
C THR A 31 5.37 10.54 -1.05
N SER A 32 5.69 11.21 -2.17
CA SER A 32 5.77 10.57 -3.48
C SER A 32 6.92 9.58 -3.58
N ASP A 33 8.07 9.89 -2.99
CA ASP A 33 9.24 8.99 -2.96
C ASP A 33 8.93 7.71 -2.16
N ILE A 34 8.29 7.84 -0.99
CA ILE A 34 7.87 6.70 -0.16
C ILE A 34 6.85 5.82 -0.90
N GLU A 35 5.88 6.44 -1.60
CA GLU A 35 4.88 5.71 -2.38
C GLU A 35 5.51 4.98 -3.56
N SER A 36 6.48 5.61 -4.24
CA SER A 36 7.26 5.01 -5.33
C SER A 36 8.07 3.80 -4.84
N GLU A 37 8.84 3.94 -3.75
CA GLU A 37 9.64 2.84 -3.20
C GLU A 37 8.76 1.65 -2.78
N LYS A 38 7.61 1.93 -2.14
CA LYS A 38 6.64 0.89 -1.78
C LYS A 38 6.08 0.17 -3.02
N SER A 39 5.76 0.91 -4.08
CA SER A 39 5.23 0.33 -5.31
C SER A 39 6.24 -0.61 -5.98
N GLU A 40 7.54 -0.25 -5.93
CA GLU A 40 8.61 -1.10 -6.46
C GLU A 40 8.72 -2.42 -5.69
N LEU A 41 8.66 -2.37 -4.36
CA LEU A 41 8.70 -3.57 -3.51
C LEU A 41 7.50 -4.49 -3.76
N ILE A 42 6.31 -3.93 -3.97
CA ILE A 42 5.10 -4.70 -4.29
C ILE A 42 5.25 -5.39 -5.65
N ASN A 43 5.75 -4.69 -6.66
CA ASN A 43 5.95 -5.26 -7.99
C ASN A 43 6.96 -6.42 -7.96
N ARG A 44 8.06 -6.27 -7.21
CA ARG A 44 9.03 -7.36 -7.00
C ARG A 44 8.39 -8.59 -6.36
N ARG A 45 7.53 -8.40 -5.35
CA ARG A 45 6.79 -9.49 -4.70
C ARG A 45 5.88 -10.24 -5.68
N GLU A 46 5.20 -9.51 -6.57
CA GLU A 46 4.33 -10.12 -7.60
C GLU A 46 5.12 -11.00 -8.56
N VAL A 47 6.27 -10.52 -9.04
CA VAL A 47 7.17 -11.30 -9.92
C VAL A 47 7.63 -12.59 -9.25
N ILE A 48 8.00 -12.54 -7.96
CA ILE A 48 8.45 -13.74 -7.25
C ILE A 48 7.30 -14.75 -7.08
N LEU A 49 6.09 -14.27 -6.80
CA LEU A 49 4.89 -15.13 -6.70
C LEU A 49 4.53 -15.78 -8.04
N GLU A 50 4.73 -15.07 -9.15
CA GLU A 50 4.55 -15.61 -10.49
C GLU A 50 5.57 -16.72 -10.78
N ASN A 51 6.86 -16.48 -10.48
CA ASN A 51 7.91 -17.50 -10.59
C ASN A 51 7.60 -18.75 -9.76
N LEU A 52 7.11 -18.59 -8.51
CA LEU A 52 6.69 -19.71 -7.66
C LEU A 52 5.52 -20.49 -8.27
N ARG A 53 4.55 -19.79 -8.87
CA ARG A 53 3.42 -20.42 -9.54
C ARG A 53 3.90 -21.27 -10.72
N ASP A 54 4.82 -20.77 -11.52
CA ASP A 54 5.36 -21.50 -12.68
C ASP A 54 6.10 -22.77 -12.25
N ILE A 55 6.95 -22.68 -11.22
CA ILE A 55 7.65 -23.84 -10.65
C ILE A 55 6.65 -24.88 -10.12
N LYS A 56 5.56 -24.42 -9.48
CA LYS A 56 4.49 -25.30 -9.00
C LYS A 56 3.78 -26.03 -10.15
N ILE A 57 3.56 -25.37 -11.29
CA ILE A 57 3.00 -25.98 -12.50
C ILE A 57 3.97 -27.02 -13.08
N GLU A 58 5.27 -26.74 -13.10
CA GLU A 58 6.29 -27.70 -13.57
C GLU A 58 6.36 -28.95 -12.68
N PHE A 59 6.17 -28.78 -11.37
CA PHE A 59 6.04 -29.91 -10.45
C PHE A 59 4.76 -30.71 -10.70
N ASP A 60 3.60 -30.05 -10.82
CA ASP A 60 2.31 -30.72 -11.02
C ASP A 60 2.23 -31.45 -12.39
N THR A 61 3.03 -31.02 -13.37
CA THR A 61 3.17 -31.68 -14.69
C THR A 61 4.22 -32.80 -14.71
N GLY A 62 4.88 -33.07 -13.57
CA GLY A 62 5.86 -34.14 -13.42
C GLY A 62 7.22 -33.86 -14.05
N LYS A 63 7.53 -32.62 -14.43
CA LYS A 63 8.85 -32.21 -14.93
C LYS A 63 9.90 -32.10 -13.81
N LEU A 64 9.45 -31.81 -12.59
CA LEU A 64 10.30 -31.69 -11.41
C LEU A 64 10.00 -32.81 -10.43
N THR A 65 11.04 -33.39 -9.87
CA THR A 65 10.91 -34.32 -8.74
C THR A 65 10.63 -33.54 -7.45
N GLU A 66 10.03 -34.18 -6.45
CA GLU A 66 9.69 -33.56 -5.17
C GLU A 66 10.93 -32.97 -4.44
N SER A 67 12.09 -33.59 -4.61
CA SER A 67 13.37 -33.07 -4.10
C SER A 67 13.83 -31.79 -4.81
N GLU A 68 13.61 -31.67 -6.12
CA GLU A 68 14.00 -30.49 -6.89
C GLU A 68 13.05 -29.32 -6.62
N PHE A 69 11.74 -29.60 -6.52
CA PHE A 69 10.75 -28.59 -6.12
C PHE A 69 11.08 -28.01 -4.75
N HIS A 70 11.33 -28.85 -3.74
CA HIS A 70 11.62 -28.39 -2.38
C HIS A 70 12.93 -27.56 -2.31
N SER A 71 13.97 -27.97 -3.04
CA SER A 71 15.23 -27.22 -3.06
C SER A 71 15.07 -25.84 -3.69
N ILE A 72 14.34 -25.73 -4.79
CA ILE A 72 14.15 -24.47 -5.53
C ILE A 72 13.16 -23.55 -4.79
N SER A 73 12.04 -24.10 -4.29
CA SER A 73 11.01 -23.32 -3.59
C SER A 73 11.51 -22.77 -2.26
N SER A 74 12.39 -23.48 -1.55
CA SER A 74 12.88 -23.05 -0.24
C SER A 74 13.67 -21.73 -0.27
N GLY A 75 14.51 -21.54 -1.30
CA GLY A 75 15.25 -20.28 -1.49
C GLY A 75 14.30 -19.12 -1.82
N ILE A 76 13.34 -19.36 -2.71
CA ILE A 76 12.41 -18.34 -3.16
C ILE A 76 11.42 -17.93 -2.05
N VAL A 77 10.97 -18.87 -1.22
CA VAL A 77 10.13 -18.59 -0.05
C VAL A 77 10.88 -17.72 0.97
N LYS A 78 12.18 -17.99 1.18
CA LYS A 78 13.02 -17.17 2.06
C LYS A 78 13.15 -15.74 1.55
N ASP A 79 13.39 -15.56 0.25
CA ASP A 79 13.43 -14.23 -0.36
C ASP A 79 12.08 -13.50 -0.20
N LEU A 80 10.97 -14.23 -0.31
CA LEU A 80 9.63 -13.68 -0.13
C LEU A 80 9.39 -13.17 1.31
N GLU A 81 9.86 -13.90 2.32
CA GLU A 81 9.79 -13.51 3.73
C GLU A 81 10.60 -12.23 3.99
N ASP A 82 11.83 -12.15 3.45
CA ASP A 82 12.69 -10.98 3.59
C ASP A 82 12.06 -9.73 2.95
N PHE A 83 11.42 -9.87 1.78
CA PHE A 83 10.69 -8.77 1.14
C PHE A 83 9.42 -8.36 1.90
N ASP A 84 8.64 -9.31 2.41
CA ASP A 84 7.45 -9.02 3.23
C ASP A 84 7.83 -8.29 4.53
N GLU A 85 8.97 -8.62 5.15
CA GLU A 85 9.52 -7.90 6.30
C GLU A 85 9.95 -6.47 5.94
N LYS A 86 10.58 -6.28 4.77
CA LYS A 86 10.98 -4.97 4.26
C LYS A 86 9.78 -4.06 3.96
N ILE A 87 8.69 -4.62 3.40
CA ILE A 87 7.44 -3.89 3.17
C ILE A 87 6.77 -3.51 4.51
N ARG A 88 6.77 -4.42 5.49
CA ARG A 88 6.22 -4.16 6.83
C ARG A 88 6.95 -3.02 7.54
N SER A 89 8.27 -3.05 7.53
CA SER A 89 9.10 -2.00 8.15
C SER A 89 9.00 -0.66 7.43
N ALA A 90 8.90 -0.64 6.10
CA ALA A 90 8.63 0.58 5.33
C ALA A 90 7.25 1.19 5.67
N THR A 91 6.25 0.34 5.93
CA THR A 91 4.88 0.79 6.25
C THR A 91 4.74 1.33 7.68
N GLN A 92 5.56 0.87 8.63
CA GLN A 92 5.51 1.30 10.04
C GLN A 92 6.12 2.68 10.31
N ASN A 93 6.98 3.19 9.42
CA ASN A 93 7.64 4.49 9.57
C ASN A 93 6.83 5.67 9.00
N ILE A 94 5.62 5.42 8.51
CA ILE A 94 4.72 6.45 8.00
C ILE A 94 3.77 6.83 9.15
N PRO A 95 3.80 8.07 9.67
CA PRO A 95 2.82 8.52 10.65
C PRO A 95 1.43 8.43 10.02
N LYS A 96 0.67 7.41 10.43
CA LYS A 96 -0.70 7.16 10.01
C LYS A 96 -1.57 8.35 10.45
N PRO A 97 -2.32 9.02 9.56
CA PRO A 97 -3.33 9.97 9.99
C PRO A 97 -4.39 9.20 10.77
N ALA A 98 -4.47 9.48 12.08
CA ALA A 98 -5.44 8.94 12.99
C ALA A 98 -6.81 9.52 12.67
N ASN A 99 -7.52 8.94 11.69
CA ASN A 99 -8.95 9.14 11.53
C ASN A 99 -9.68 7.85 11.85
N SER A 100 -10.41 7.92 12.96
CA SER A 100 -11.45 7.03 13.47
C SER A 100 -11.98 5.98 12.49
N SER A 101 -11.72 4.69 12.78
CA SER A 101 -12.48 3.60 12.21
C SER A 101 -13.20 2.86 13.34
N GLU A 102 -14.49 3.12 13.48
CA GLU A 102 -15.42 2.19 14.12
C GLU A 102 -15.19 0.80 13.50
N THR A 103 -14.93 -0.18 14.36
CA THR A 103 -14.52 -1.53 13.99
C THR A 103 -15.70 -2.28 13.38
N ILE A 104 -15.90 -2.16 12.07
CA ILE A 104 -16.90 -2.97 11.38
C ILE A 104 -16.37 -4.41 11.24
N PRO A 105 -17.16 -5.44 11.61
CA PRO A 105 -16.74 -6.83 11.47
C PRO A 105 -16.51 -7.17 9.98
N LYS A 106 -15.35 -7.77 9.69
CA LYS A 106 -14.92 -8.16 8.33
C LYS A 106 -15.82 -9.23 7.67
N PHE A 107 -16.65 -9.92 8.47
CA PHE A 107 -17.53 -10.99 8.03
C PHE A 107 -18.91 -10.87 8.69
N CYS A 108 -19.95 -11.27 7.97
CA CYS A 108 -21.30 -11.36 8.51
C CYS A 108 -21.39 -12.54 9.49
N HIS A 109 -21.97 -12.31 10.67
CA HIS A 109 -22.14 -13.33 11.70
C HIS A 109 -23.15 -14.43 11.33
N GLU A 110 -24.14 -14.12 10.47
CA GLU A 110 -25.16 -15.08 10.05
C GLU A 110 -24.71 -15.93 8.86
N CYS A 111 -24.19 -15.32 7.79
CA CYS A 111 -23.92 -16.02 6.53
C CYS A 111 -22.43 -16.20 6.21
N GLY A 112 -21.53 -15.66 7.03
CA GLY A 112 -20.08 -15.71 6.78
C GLY A 112 -19.60 -14.86 5.61
N PHE A 113 -20.48 -14.06 4.98
CA PHE A 113 -20.11 -13.24 3.83
C PHE A 113 -19.10 -12.15 4.20
N LYS A 114 -18.05 -12.00 3.40
CA LYS A 114 -16.99 -11.00 3.59
C LYS A 114 -17.49 -9.62 3.18
N ILE A 115 -17.59 -8.70 4.15
CA ILE A 115 -18.06 -7.34 3.91
C ILE A 115 -16.86 -6.48 3.53
N ALA A 116 -16.75 -6.12 2.25
CA ALA A 116 -15.64 -5.34 1.71
C ALA A 116 -15.91 -3.81 1.72
N PHE A 117 -17.10 -3.37 2.15
CA PHE A 117 -17.52 -1.97 2.11
C PHE A 117 -17.61 -1.38 3.53
N TYR A 118 -16.97 -0.23 3.73
CA TYR A 118 -17.05 0.53 4.99
C TYR A 118 -18.42 1.21 5.11
N GLY A 119 -19.10 1.02 6.26
CA GLY A 119 -20.37 1.69 6.59
C GLY A 119 -21.66 0.93 6.25
N ALA A 120 -21.58 -0.33 5.81
CA ALA A 120 -22.76 -1.14 5.52
C ALA A 120 -23.53 -1.49 6.82
N LYS A 121 -24.81 -1.10 6.91
CA LYS A 121 -25.70 -1.46 8.03
C LYS A 121 -26.33 -2.85 7.88
N PHE A 122 -26.34 -3.40 6.66
CA PHE A 122 -26.93 -4.69 6.30
C PHE A 122 -25.97 -5.47 5.40
N CYS A 123 -26.00 -6.81 5.51
CA CYS A 123 -25.21 -7.68 4.65
C CYS A 123 -25.79 -7.71 3.23
N PRO A 124 -24.98 -7.49 2.17
CA PRO A 124 -25.46 -7.51 0.79
C PRO A 124 -25.83 -8.91 0.27
N SER A 125 -25.41 -9.97 0.96
CA SER A 125 -25.68 -11.35 0.54
C SER A 125 -26.93 -11.94 1.21
N CYS A 126 -27.11 -11.73 2.52
CA CYS A 126 -28.25 -12.29 3.26
C CYS A 126 -29.28 -11.26 3.74
N GLY A 127 -29.02 -9.95 3.58
CA GLY A 127 -29.91 -8.88 4.04
C GLY A 127 -29.92 -8.65 5.56
N THR A 128 -29.25 -9.48 6.36
CA THR A 128 -29.22 -9.35 7.82
C THR A 128 -28.53 -8.07 8.26
N LYS A 129 -29.10 -7.40 9.28
CA LYS A 129 -28.48 -6.22 9.92
C LYS A 129 -27.15 -6.61 10.57
N LEU A 130 -26.08 -5.90 10.23
CA LEU A 130 -24.78 -6.14 10.83
C LEU A 130 -24.79 -5.60 12.26
N LEU A 131 -24.45 -6.45 13.21
CA LEU A 131 -24.18 -6.06 14.58
C LEU A 131 -22.83 -5.33 14.55
N ILE A 132 -22.89 -4.00 14.65
CA ILE A 132 -21.74 -3.12 14.86
C ILE A 132 -21.38 -3.18 16.34
#